data_AF-A0A520CRU7-F1
#
_entry.id   AF-A0A520CRU7-F1
#
_cell.length_a   1.000
_cell.length_b   1.000
_cell.length_c   1.000
_cell.angle_alpha   90.00
_cell.angle_beta   90.00
_cell.angle_gamma   90.00
#
_symmetry.space_group_name_H-M   'P 1'
#
loop_
_entity.id
_entity.type
_entity.pdbx_description
1 polymer ?
#
loop_
_entity_poly.entity_id
_entity_poly.type
_entity_poly.pdbx_seq_one_letter_code
_entity_poly.pdbx_strand_id
1 'polypeptide(L)' 'MNKIHAAITAVNGYVPDYVMTNKEMETLVDTSDEWITSRTGIRERRILKGEGLGTSDMAVHAVNGLLKKRGIDAM' A
#
# COMPACT_ATOMS: atom_id res chain seq x y z
N MET A 1 5.24 35.90 -18.62
CA MET A 1 4.99 34.44 -18.68
C MET A 1 5.06 33.88 -17.27
N ASN A 2 4.08 33.10 -16.84
CA ASN A 2 4.17 32.37 -15.57
C ASN A 2 5.18 31.23 -15.70
N LYS A 3 6.04 31.07 -14.69
CA LYS A 3 7.06 30.03 -14.64
C LYS A 3 6.37 28.71 -14.26
N ILE A 4 6.55 27.67 -15.08
CA ILE A 4 6.02 26.34 -14.78
C ILE A 4 6.93 25.69 -13.73
N HIS A 5 6.33 25.12 -12.69
CA HIS A 5 7.02 24.39 -11.64
C HIS A 5 6.53 22.95 -11.59
N ALA A 6 7.44 22.01 -11.35
CA ALA A 6 7.07 20.66 -10.98
C ALA A 6 6.38 20.68 -9.61
N ALA A 7 5.21 20.04 -9.51
CA ALA A 7 4.44 19.95 -8.28
C ALA A 7 3.75 18.59 -8.18
N ILE A 8 3.63 18.07 -6.97
CA ILE A 8 2.79 16.91 -6.68
C ILE A 8 1.34 17.40 -6.68
N THR A 9 0.58 17.06 -7.73
CA THR A 9 -0.80 17.54 -7.89
C THR A 9 -1.86 16.55 -7.41
N ALA A 10 -1.49 15.28 -7.25
CA ALA A 10 -2.34 14.24 -6.68
C ALA A 10 -1.49 13.10 -6.11
N VAL A 11 -2.06 12.37 -5.15
CA VAL A 11 -1.51 11.14 -4.57
C VAL A 11 -2.63 10.12 -4.43
N ASN A 12 -2.33 8.86 -4.74
CA ASN A 12 -3.21 7.72 -4.53
C ASN A 12 -2.36 6.50 -4.13
N GLY A 13 -2.94 5.61 -3.36
CA GLY A 13 -2.30 4.35 -2.95
C GLY A 13 -3.23 3.18 -3.18
N TYR A 14 -2.65 1.99 -3.27
CA TYR A 14 -3.36 0.72 -3.28
C TYR A 14 -2.66 -0.20 -2.29
N VAL A 15 -3.45 -1.00 -1.57
CA VAL A 15 -2.96 -2.10 -0.75
C VAL A 15 -3.81 -3.34 -1.04
N PRO A 16 -3.22 -4.54 -0.98
CA PRO A 16 -3.98 -5.77 -1.20
C PRO A 16 -4.97 -6.03 -0.06
N ASP A 17 -6.00 -6.83 -0.35
CA ASP A 17 -7.12 -7.06 0.55
C ASP A 17 -6.76 -7.92 1.77
N TYR A 18 -5.78 -8.83 1.63
CA TYR A 18 -5.39 -9.71 2.72
C TYR A 18 -4.70 -8.93 3.84
N VAL A 19 -5.30 -8.97 5.02
CA VAL A 19 -4.80 -8.35 6.24
C VAL A 19 -4.18 -9.41 7.13
N MET A 20 -2.86 -9.34 7.32
CA MET A 20 -2.16 -10.14 8.31
C MET A 20 -2.03 -9.35 9.60
N THR A 21 -2.72 -9.80 10.65
CA THR A 21 -2.69 -9.15 11.96
C THR A 21 -1.43 -9.53 12.74
N ASN A 22 -1.11 -8.79 13.80
CA ASN A 22 -0.10 -9.23 14.75
C ASN A 22 -0.47 -10.57 15.41
N LYS A 23 -1.76 -10.81 15.68
CA LYS A 23 -2.21 -12.08 16.26
C LYS A 23 -1.90 -13.28 15.36
N GLU A 24 -2.03 -13.10 14.05
CA GLU A 24 -1.60 -14.12 13.09
C GLU A 24 -0.07 -14.30 13.09
N MET A 25 0.70 -13.23 13.20
CA MET A 25 2.17 -13.31 13.30
C MET A 25 2.65 -14.10 14.52
N GLU A 26 1.96 -14.00 15.67
CA GLU A 26 2.27 -14.79 16.87
C GLU A 26 2.19 -16.31 16.61
N THR A 27 1.45 -16.74 15.59
CA THR A 27 1.36 -18.16 15.21
C THR A 27 2.52 -18.62 14.31
N LEU A 28 3.27 -17.69 13.75
CA LEU A 28 4.33 -17.95 12.77
C LEU A 28 5.73 -17.82 13.38
N VAL A 29 5.90 -16.94 14.37
CA VAL A 29 7.18 -16.65 15.02
C VAL A 29 6.98 -16.37 16.50
N ASP A 30 8.02 -16.56 17.32
CA ASP A 30 8.01 -16.25 18.75
C ASP A 30 7.99 -14.73 18.98
N THR A 31 6.79 -14.16 19.06
CA THR A 31 6.54 -12.73 19.22
C THR A 31 5.18 -12.48 19.88
N SER A 32 4.86 -11.22 20.17
CA SER A 32 3.54 -10.81 20.69
C SER A 32 3.09 -9.49 20.07
N ASP A 33 1.78 -9.26 20.02
CA ASP A 33 1.19 -7.99 19.60
C ASP A 33 1.73 -6.81 20.43
N GLU A 34 1.89 -7.00 21.73
CA GLU A 34 2.45 -5.99 22.63
C GLU A 34 3.91 -5.67 22.26
N TRP A 35 4.73 -6.69 22.01
CA TRP A 35 6.12 -6.49 21.61
C TRP A 35 6.22 -5.79 20.25
N ILE A 36 5.45 -6.22 19.25
CA ILE A 36 5.46 -5.63 17.90
C ILE A 36 4.99 -4.18 17.97
N THR A 37 3.84 -3.93 18.61
CA THR A 37 3.24 -2.60 18.67
C THR A 37 4.11 -1.62 19.46
N SER A 38 4.65 -2.02 20.61
CA SER A 38 5.48 -1.13 21.44
C SER A 38 6.81 -0.76 20.78
N ARG A 39 7.40 -1.66 19.97
CA ARG A 39 8.70 -1.45 19.33
C ARG A 39 8.61 -0.82 17.94
N THR A 40 7.53 -1.07 17.20
CA THR A 40 7.43 -0.68 15.78
C THR A 40 6.20 0.18 15.45
N GLY A 41 5.18 0.17 16.32
CA GLY A 41 3.87 0.79 16.04
C GLY A 41 3.00 0.01 15.04
N ILE A 42 3.48 -1.11 14.49
CA ILE A 42 2.75 -1.90 13.50
C ILE A 42 1.66 -2.74 14.18
N ARG A 43 0.44 -2.70 13.65
CA ARG A 43 -0.72 -3.50 14.12
C ARG A 43 -1.16 -4.57 13.11
N GLU A 44 -1.09 -4.21 11.84
CA GLU A 44 -1.42 -5.08 10.72
C GLU A 44 -0.49 -4.79 9.54
N ARG A 45 -0.44 -5.74 8.60
CA ARG A 45 0.25 -5.60 7.32
C ARG A 45 -0.59 -6.20 6.20
N ARG A 46 -0.41 -5.67 5.00
CA ARG A 46 -1.12 -6.14 3.81
C ARG A 46 -0.19 -7.02 3.00
N ILE A 47 -0.64 -8.23 2.66
CA ILE A 47 0.15 -9.21 1.91
C ILE A 47 -0.51 -9.46 0.57
N LEU A 48 0.23 -9.29 -0.52
CA LEU A 48 -0.26 -9.67 -1.84
C LEU A 48 -0.30 -11.21 -1.91
N LYS A 49 -1.50 -11.77 -2.09
CA LYS A 49 -1.75 -13.21 -2.23
C LYS A 49 -2.26 -13.48 -3.63
N GLY A 50 -1.83 -14.59 -4.23
CA GLY A 50 -2.23 -15.01 -5.58
C GLY A 50 -1.02 -15.43 -6.40
N GLU A 51 -1.21 -16.41 -7.28
CA GLU A 51 -0.16 -16.86 -8.20
C GLU A 51 0.03 -15.86 -9.34
N GLY A 52 1.28 -15.65 -9.74
CA GLY A 52 1.64 -14.76 -10.85
C GLY A 52 1.49 -13.26 -10.57
N LEU A 53 1.07 -12.85 -9.37
CA LEU A 53 0.95 -11.44 -9.00
C LEU A 53 2.29 -10.86 -8.53
N GLY A 54 2.55 -9.61 -8.87
CA GLY A 54 3.75 -8.88 -8.46
C GLY A 54 3.50 -7.42 -8.09
N THR A 55 4.59 -6.70 -7.82
CA THR A 55 4.55 -5.27 -7.49
C THR A 55 3.95 -4.43 -8.62
N SER A 56 4.14 -4.85 -9.87
CA SER A 56 3.54 -4.21 -11.05
C SER A 56 2.01 -4.16 -10.97
N ASP A 57 1.37 -5.24 -10.53
CA ASP A 57 -0.09 -5.31 -10.42
C ASP A 57 -0.62 -4.31 -9.39
N MET A 58 0.06 -4.22 -8.23
CA MET A 58 -0.27 -3.22 -7.21
C MET A 58 -0.07 -1.79 -7.71
N ALA A 59 1.00 -1.54 -8.47
CA ALA A 59 1.27 -0.23 -9.05
C ALA A 59 0.20 0.19 -10.07
N VAL A 60 -0.27 -0.74 -10.91
CA VAL A 60 -1.36 -0.49 -11.86
C VAL A 60 -2.64 -0.05 -11.12
N HIS A 61 -3.01 -0.72 -10.04
CA HIS A 61 -4.16 -0.30 -9.23
C HIS A 61 -3.96 1.09 -8.61
N ALA A 62 -2.77 1.39 -8.07
CA ALA A 62 -2.47 2.70 -7.51
C ALA A 62 -2.56 3.81 -8.57
N VAL A 63 -2.02 3.58 -9.78
CA VAL A 63 -2.04 4.53 -10.90
C VAL A 63 -3.45 4.72 -11.44
N ASN A 64 -4.23 3.65 -11.64
CA ASN A 64 -5.61 3.77 -12.10
C ASN A 64 -6.46 4.62 -11.13
N GLY A 65 -6.28 4.45 -9.82
CA GLY A 65 -6.92 5.30 -8.83
C GLY A 65 -6.41 6.75 -8.86
N LEU A 66 -5.12 6.97 -9.14
CA LEU A 66 -4.54 8.30 -9.29
C LEU A 66 -5.11 9.06 -10.48
N LEU A 67 -5.16 8.42 -11.65
CA LEU A 67 -5.71 8.98 -12.88
C LEU A 67 -7.18 9.38 -12.69
N LYS A 68 -7.98 8.47 -12.12
CA LYS A 68 -9.38 8.74 -11.76
C LYS A 68 -9.51 9.91 -10.78
N LYS A 69 -8.69 9.95 -9.72
CA LYS A 69 -8.70 11.03 -8.72
C LYS A 69 -8.31 12.38 -9.32
N ARG A 70 -7.35 12.39 -10.24
CA ARG A 70 -6.86 13.60 -10.91
C ARG A 70 -7.77 14.06 -12.05
N GLY A 71 -8.61 13.17 -12.57
CA GLY A 71 -9.52 13.41 -13.68
C GLY A 71 -8.80 13.50 -15.02
N ILE A 72 -7.75 12.68 -15.21
CA ILE A 72 -6.95 12.64 -16.44
C ILE A 72 -6.89 11.21 -16.98
N ASP A 73 -6.64 11.08 -18.29
CA ASP A 73 -6.44 9.80 -18.96
C ASP A 73 -4.96 9.40 -18.96
N ALA A 74 -4.68 8.12 -19.26
CA ALA A 74 -3.32 7.61 -19.42
C ALA A 74 -2.72 7.95 -20.80
N MET A 75 -3.56 8.32 -21.76
CA MET A 75 -3.23 8.64 -23.15
C MET A 75 -3.17 10.15 -23.41
#